data_AF-A0A6A4WNV9-F1
#
_entry.id   AF-A0A6A4WNV9-F1
#
_cell.length_a   1.000
_cell.length_b   1.000
_cell.length_c   1.000
_cell.angle_alpha   90.00
_cell.angle_beta   90.00
_cell.angle_gamma   90.00
#
_symmetry.space_group_name_H-M   'P 1'
#
loop_
_entity.id
_entity.type
_entity.pdbx_description
1 polymer ?
#
loop_
_entity_poly.entity_id
_entity_poly.type
_entity_poly.pdbx_seq_one_letter_code
_entity_poly.pdbx_strand_id
1 'polypeptide(L)'
;MDLKNEVPDGAEFIGHLSSFLPSAVKQQLIYIHSLYVWSMKQRDRRVDGWPLLDSPLPTLLLTAGYLLLVWLGPRLMRHRQPMQLRAPLVLYNLAVSLLNLYIGLELAMVAWKQGYSWLCEPVDYSTSPEAMRITSALWFYYISKLLEFADTAFFVLRKKNGQITFLHVYHHSTMFLLWWIGMRWVAGGSAFVGAMLNSFVHVLMYLYYGLSAIGPRLQPYLWWKKYLTMLQLLQFFVALVLGVNALRLDCPFPLWMQYTLVIYMISFILLFLNFYIHAYSTGKARSARAQNGVDPPSERKNTTNGFTDLRHKNGYHRVASGGDGGRPKQL
;
A
#
# COMPACT_ATOMS: atom_id res chain seq x y z
N MET A 1 -41.25 4.97 16.48
CA MET A 1 -40.78 4.07 15.40
C MET A 1 -39.76 3.14 16.03
N ASP A 2 -40.14 1.87 16.18
CA ASP A 2 -39.46 0.87 17.00
C ASP A 2 -38.03 0.56 16.55
N LEU A 3 -37.07 0.79 17.44
CA LEU A 3 -35.64 0.53 17.25
C LEU A 3 -35.23 -0.94 17.36
N LYS A 4 -36.19 -1.88 17.46
CA LYS A 4 -35.93 -3.30 17.70
C LYS A 4 -35.85 -4.18 16.44
N ASN A 5 -36.33 -3.73 15.28
CA ASN A 5 -36.68 -4.66 14.21
C ASN A 5 -35.79 -4.65 12.96
N GLU A 6 -34.66 -3.94 12.91
CA GLU A 6 -33.84 -3.87 11.67
C GLU A 6 -32.41 -4.39 11.75
N VAL A 7 -31.87 -4.78 12.91
CA VAL A 7 -30.60 -5.55 13.00
C VAL A 7 -30.63 -6.45 14.25
N PRO A 8 -31.07 -7.72 14.15
CA PRO A 8 -31.25 -8.59 15.32
C PRO A 8 -29.93 -8.99 16.01
N ASP A 9 -28.86 -9.22 15.24
CA ASP A 9 -27.69 -9.95 15.76
C ASP A 9 -26.72 -9.14 16.64
N GLY A 10 -26.71 -7.80 16.52
CA GLY A 10 -25.75 -6.96 17.25
C GLY A 10 -26.13 -6.66 18.70
N ALA A 11 -27.44 -6.55 18.97
CA ALA A 11 -27.96 -6.15 20.28
C ALA A 11 -27.84 -7.28 21.32
N GLU A 12 -28.02 -8.52 20.89
CA GLU A 12 -27.94 -9.71 21.76
C GLU A 12 -26.50 -10.01 22.19
N PHE A 13 -25.54 -9.89 21.25
CA PHE A 13 -24.12 -10.07 21.51
C PHE A 13 -23.55 -9.04 22.49
N ILE A 14 -23.92 -7.76 22.34
CA ILE A 14 -23.54 -6.70 23.29
C ILE A 14 -24.23 -6.93 24.64
N GLY A 15 -25.48 -7.41 24.66
CA GLY A 15 -26.19 -7.80 25.88
C GLY A 15 -25.40 -8.78 26.73
N HIS A 16 -24.91 -9.87 26.12
CA HIS A 16 -24.12 -10.92 26.79
C HIS A 16 -22.73 -10.46 27.26
N LEU A 17 -22.03 -9.63 26.48
CA LEU A 17 -20.74 -9.05 26.88
C LEU A 17 -20.89 -7.98 27.96
N SER A 18 -22.03 -7.28 27.99
CA SER A 18 -22.27 -6.16 28.90
C SER A 18 -22.49 -6.54 30.37
N SER A 19 -22.70 -7.83 30.68
CA SER A 19 -22.86 -8.30 32.06
C SER A 19 -21.53 -8.42 32.82
N PHE A 20 -20.40 -8.43 32.11
CA PHE A 20 -19.06 -8.62 32.69
C PHE A 20 -18.19 -7.35 32.64
N LEU A 21 -18.71 -6.25 32.11
CA LEU A 21 -17.93 -5.03 31.86
C LEU A 21 -18.31 -3.89 32.83
N PRO A 22 -17.36 -3.05 33.24
CA PRO A 22 -17.64 -1.84 34.03
C PRO A 22 -18.67 -0.94 33.32
N SER A 23 -19.50 -0.25 34.11
CA SER A 23 -20.58 0.62 33.59
C SER A 23 -20.10 1.66 32.57
N ALA A 24 -18.92 2.25 32.79
CA ALA A 24 -18.30 3.18 31.86
C ALA A 24 -18.00 2.55 30.49
N VAL A 25 -17.48 1.31 30.47
CA VAL A 25 -17.20 0.57 29.23
C VAL A 25 -18.50 0.21 28.52
N LYS A 26 -19.53 -0.21 29.28
CA LYS A 26 -20.86 -0.50 28.73
C LYS A 26 -21.47 0.72 28.04
N GLN A 27 -21.40 1.89 28.67
CA GLN A 27 -21.91 3.15 28.10
C GLN A 27 -21.20 3.49 26.77
N GLN A 28 -19.87 3.33 26.72
CA GLN A 28 -19.09 3.55 25.51
C GLN A 28 -19.45 2.57 24.40
N LEU A 29 -19.63 1.29 24.71
CA LEU A 29 -20.01 0.28 23.72
C LEU A 29 -21.40 0.55 23.14
N ILE A 30 -22.37 0.94 23.97
CA ILE A 30 -23.71 1.32 23.51
C ILE A 30 -23.62 2.55 22.59
N TYR A 31 -22.82 3.55 22.97
CA TYR A 31 -22.60 4.74 22.14
C TYR A 31 -21.97 4.38 20.79
N ILE A 32 -20.89 3.61 20.77
CA ILE A 32 -20.22 3.17 19.54
C ILE A 32 -21.17 2.36 18.66
N HIS A 33 -21.94 1.44 19.25
CA HIS A 33 -22.93 0.66 18.52
C HIS A 33 -24.03 1.56 17.93
N SER A 34 -24.52 2.55 18.68
CA SER A 34 -25.50 3.51 18.17
C SER A 34 -24.96 4.34 17.00
N LEU A 35 -23.69 4.76 17.06
CA LEU A 35 -23.02 5.45 15.96
C LEU A 35 -22.86 4.56 14.74
N TYR A 36 -22.50 3.30 14.93
CA TYR A 36 -22.41 2.31 13.85
C TYR A 36 -23.76 2.08 13.19
N VAL A 37 -24.83 1.85 13.96
CA VAL A 37 -26.17 1.69 13.41
C VAL A 37 -26.61 2.95 12.67
N TRP A 38 -26.35 4.13 13.22
CA TRP A 38 -26.64 5.40 12.56
C TRP A 38 -25.87 5.56 11.24
N SER A 39 -24.57 5.28 11.22
CA SER A 39 -23.76 5.40 10.00
C SER A 39 -24.19 4.39 8.93
N MET A 40 -24.54 3.17 9.35
CA MET A 40 -25.04 2.13 8.45
C MET A 40 -26.43 2.44 7.87
N LYS A 41 -27.20 3.39 8.43
CA LYS A 41 -28.43 3.89 7.79
C LYS A 41 -28.13 4.83 6.62
N GLN A 42 -27.00 5.52 6.66
CA GLN A 42 -26.54 6.48 5.64
C GLN A 42 -25.62 5.84 4.59
N ARG A 43 -25.52 4.52 4.58
CA ARG A 43 -24.66 3.77 3.67
C ARG A 43 -25.14 3.85 2.22
N ASP A 44 -24.23 3.61 1.30
CA ASP A 44 -24.55 3.35 -0.09
C ASP A 44 -25.18 1.96 -0.22
N ARG A 45 -26.47 1.90 -0.56
CA ARG A 45 -27.22 0.64 -0.69
C ARG A 45 -26.87 -0.15 -1.95
N ARG A 46 -26.20 0.46 -2.94
CA ARG A 46 -25.86 -0.20 -4.21
C ARG A 46 -24.88 -1.36 -4.04
N VAL A 47 -24.10 -1.31 -2.96
CA VAL A 47 -23.10 -2.32 -2.62
C VAL A 47 -23.56 -3.28 -1.51
N ASP A 48 -24.83 -3.24 -1.12
CA ASP A 48 -25.39 -4.23 -0.18
C ASP A 48 -25.32 -5.63 -0.81
N GLY A 49 -24.87 -6.63 -0.04
CA GLY A 49 -24.65 -8.00 -0.47
C GLY A 49 -23.36 -8.21 -1.27
N TRP A 50 -22.57 -7.16 -1.53
CA TRP A 50 -21.30 -7.31 -2.23
C TRP A 50 -20.25 -7.93 -1.31
N PRO A 51 -19.36 -8.80 -1.83
CA PRO A 51 -18.39 -9.48 -0.99
C PRO A 51 -17.54 -8.49 -0.18
N LEU A 52 -17.44 -8.76 1.13
CA LEU A 52 -16.69 -8.00 2.15
C LEU A 52 -17.23 -6.60 2.49
N LEU A 53 -18.39 -6.18 1.97
CA LEU A 53 -18.92 -4.81 2.20
C LEU A 53 -20.08 -4.72 3.20
N ASP A 54 -20.76 -5.83 3.52
CA ASP A 54 -21.92 -5.80 4.42
C ASP A 54 -21.58 -5.38 5.85
N SER A 55 -20.37 -5.75 6.30
CA SER A 55 -19.89 -5.55 7.67
C SER A 55 -18.42 -5.13 7.64
N PRO A 56 -17.95 -4.32 8.62
CA PRO A 56 -16.53 -4.02 8.77
C PRO A 56 -15.74 -5.22 9.28
N LEU A 57 -16.40 -6.22 9.88
CA LEU A 57 -15.74 -7.32 10.58
C LEU A 57 -14.81 -8.15 9.67
N PRO A 58 -15.22 -8.59 8.46
CA PRO A 58 -14.32 -9.31 7.56
C PRO A 58 -13.06 -8.49 7.22
N THR A 59 -13.20 -7.20 6.91
CA THR A 59 -12.09 -6.31 6.60
C THR A 59 -11.14 -6.17 7.80
N LEU A 60 -11.68 -6.01 9.00
CA LEU A 60 -10.90 -5.94 10.24
C LEU A 60 -10.15 -7.24 10.53
N LEU A 61 -10.81 -8.39 10.38
CA LEU A 61 -10.21 -9.71 10.61
C LEU A 61 -9.09 -10.00 9.60
N LEU A 62 -9.30 -9.68 8.31
CA LEU A 62 -8.28 -9.82 7.28
C LEU A 62 -7.08 -8.89 7.53
N THR A 63 -7.34 -7.66 7.99
CA THR A 63 -6.29 -6.70 8.36
C THR A 63 -5.51 -7.18 9.59
N ALA A 64 -6.20 -7.70 10.61
CA ALA A 64 -5.58 -8.30 11.78
C ALA A 64 -4.74 -9.53 11.40
N GLY A 65 -5.25 -10.38 10.50
CA GLY A 65 -4.51 -11.51 9.94
C GLY A 65 -3.25 -11.08 9.18
N TYR A 66 -3.33 -9.99 8.41
CA TYR A 66 -2.18 -9.37 7.75
C TYR A 66 -1.11 -8.88 8.76
N LEU A 67 -1.53 -8.16 9.80
CA LEU A 67 -0.61 -7.69 10.84
C LEU A 67 0.01 -8.87 11.63
N LEU A 68 -0.78 -9.92 11.88
CA LEU A 68 -0.29 -11.16 12.47
C LEU A 68 0.72 -11.83 11.55
N LEU A 69 0.51 -11.86 10.23
CA LEU A 69 1.47 -12.37 9.25
C LEU A 69 2.78 -11.58 9.28
N VAL A 70 2.71 -10.24 9.34
CA VAL A 70 3.89 -9.36 9.46
C VAL A 70 4.70 -9.68 10.72
N TRP A 71 4.01 -9.88 11.85
CA TRP A 71 4.65 -10.12 13.15
C TRP A 71 5.15 -11.56 13.30
N LEU A 72 4.30 -12.55 13.03
CA LEU A 72 4.58 -13.97 13.25
C LEU A 72 5.37 -14.61 12.11
N GLY A 73 5.11 -14.20 10.87
CA GLY A 73 5.70 -14.79 9.67
C GLY A 73 7.23 -14.84 9.68
N PRO A 74 7.94 -13.72 9.93
CA PRO A 74 9.40 -13.72 10.05
C PRO A 74 9.95 -14.63 11.16
N ARG A 75 9.20 -14.78 12.27
CA ARG A 75 9.59 -15.67 13.38
C ARG A 75 9.47 -17.13 12.97
N LEU A 76 8.38 -17.51 12.31
CA LEU A 76 8.18 -18.87 11.79
C LEU A 76 9.21 -19.23 10.70
N MET A 77 9.64 -18.24 9.90
CA MET A 77 10.65 -18.44 8.86
C MET A 77 12.10 -18.37 9.37
N ARG A 78 12.33 -18.10 10.67
CA ARG A 78 13.69 -17.95 11.25
C ARG A 78 14.55 -19.19 10.99
N HIS A 79 13.99 -20.36 11.26
CA HIS A 79 14.67 -21.67 11.15
C HIS A 79 14.39 -22.39 9.82
N ARG A 80 13.76 -21.73 8.85
CA ARG A 80 13.50 -22.29 7.51
C ARG A 80 14.35 -21.62 6.45
N GLN A 81 14.61 -22.34 5.36
CA GLN A 81 15.27 -21.80 4.17
C GLN A 81 14.31 -20.87 3.39
N PRO A 82 14.81 -19.82 2.71
CA PRO A 82 13.98 -18.95 1.88
C PRO A 82 13.41 -19.73 0.69
N MET A 83 12.11 -19.59 0.43
CA MET A 83 11.44 -20.31 -0.66
C MET A 83 11.75 -19.69 -2.03
N GLN A 84 11.92 -20.55 -3.04
CA GLN A 84 12.12 -20.13 -4.43
C GLN A 84 10.78 -19.97 -5.16
N LEU A 85 10.11 -18.85 -4.93
CA LEU A 85 8.77 -18.56 -5.48
C LEU A 85 8.81 -17.73 -6.77
N ARG A 86 9.78 -17.94 -7.66
CA ARG A 86 9.96 -17.06 -8.85
C ARG A 86 8.75 -17.08 -9.77
N ALA A 87 8.33 -18.25 -10.25
CA ALA A 87 7.20 -18.36 -11.17
C ALA A 87 5.87 -17.88 -10.56
N PRO A 88 5.50 -18.29 -9.32
CA PRO A 88 4.32 -17.74 -8.66
C PRO A 88 4.37 -16.23 -8.49
N LEU A 89 5.53 -15.66 -8.16
CA LEU A 89 5.70 -14.22 -8.01
C LEU A 89 5.54 -13.48 -9.35
N VAL A 90 6.09 -14.01 -10.45
CA VAL A 90 5.91 -13.40 -11.78
C VAL A 90 4.44 -13.41 -12.18
N LEU A 91 3.76 -14.57 -12.03
CA LEU A 91 2.34 -14.70 -12.35
C LEU A 91 1.47 -13.76 -11.51
N TYR A 92 1.74 -13.71 -10.20
CA TYR A 92 1.05 -12.82 -9.28
C TYR A 92 1.21 -11.35 -9.68
N ASN A 93 2.45 -10.88 -9.91
CA ASN A 93 2.69 -9.50 -10.30
C ASN A 93 2.02 -9.17 -11.65
N LEU A 94 2.03 -10.09 -12.61
CA LEU A 94 1.33 -9.90 -13.89
C LEU A 94 -0.19 -9.82 -13.69
N ALA A 95 -0.77 -10.72 -12.87
CA ALA A 95 -2.20 -10.73 -12.58
C ALA A 95 -2.64 -9.42 -11.89
N VAL A 96 -1.90 -8.96 -10.88
CA VAL A 96 -2.20 -7.70 -10.19
C VAL A 96 -2.02 -6.50 -11.13
N SER A 97 -1.01 -6.52 -12.00
CA SER A 97 -0.82 -5.49 -13.03
C SER A 97 -2.00 -5.43 -14.00
N LEU A 98 -2.48 -6.58 -14.51
CA LEU A 98 -3.64 -6.67 -15.39
C LEU A 98 -4.94 -6.24 -14.70
N LEU A 99 -5.13 -6.60 -13.42
CA LEU A 99 -6.27 -6.15 -12.63
C LEU A 99 -6.29 -4.62 -12.51
N ASN A 100 -5.15 -4.01 -12.17
CA ASN A 100 -5.05 -2.55 -12.09
C ASN A 100 -5.21 -1.88 -13.48
N LEU A 101 -4.78 -2.53 -14.55
CA LEU A 101 -5.03 -2.04 -15.91
C LEU A 101 -6.53 -2.03 -16.23
N TYR A 102 -7.23 -3.13 -15.92
CA TYR A 102 -8.68 -3.20 -16.07
C TYR A 102 -9.38 -2.10 -15.27
N ILE A 103 -9.07 -1.94 -13.99
CA ILE A 103 -9.67 -0.91 -13.13
C ILE A 103 -9.43 0.49 -13.70
N GLY A 104 -8.17 0.80 -14.05
CA GLY A 104 -7.80 2.11 -14.57
C GLY A 104 -8.50 2.43 -15.88
N LEU A 105 -8.58 1.47 -16.81
CA LEU A 105 -9.28 1.64 -18.08
C LEU A 105 -10.79 1.78 -17.88
N GLU A 106 -11.39 0.96 -17.03
CA GLU A 106 -12.83 0.99 -16.79
C GLU A 106 -13.25 2.33 -16.19
N LEU A 107 -12.52 2.83 -15.17
CA LEU A 107 -12.76 4.15 -14.59
C LEU A 107 -12.56 5.26 -15.63
N ALA A 108 -11.49 5.22 -16.42
CA ALA A 108 -11.22 6.24 -17.43
C ALA A 108 -12.29 6.27 -18.55
N MET A 109 -12.70 5.11 -19.05
CA MET A 109 -13.69 4.99 -20.12
C MET A 109 -15.08 5.47 -19.66
N VAL A 110 -15.51 5.05 -18.47
CA VAL A 110 -16.84 5.43 -17.95
C VAL A 110 -16.87 6.91 -17.58
N ALA A 111 -15.83 7.42 -16.92
CA ALA A 111 -15.69 8.84 -16.61
C ALA A 111 -15.71 9.70 -17.88
N TRP A 112 -14.99 9.29 -18.93
CA TRP A 112 -14.99 10.00 -20.22
C TRP A 112 -16.38 10.00 -20.86
N LYS A 113 -17.06 8.84 -20.90
CA LYS A 113 -18.40 8.72 -21.48
C LYS A 113 -19.43 9.58 -20.76
N GLN A 114 -19.31 9.70 -19.44
CA GLN A 114 -20.22 10.48 -18.59
C GLN A 114 -19.84 11.96 -18.49
N GLY A 115 -18.70 12.38 -19.06
CA GLY A 115 -18.24 13.76 -18.95
C GLY A 115 -17.87 14.17 -17.52
N TYR A 116 -17.35 13.22 -16.71
CA TYR A 116 -16.98 13.48 -15.32
C TYR A 116 -15.92 14.58 -15.22
N SER A 117 -16.11 15.43 -14.22
CA SER A 117 -15.15 16.45 -13.87
C SER A 117 -13.95 15.84 -13.14
N TRP A 118 -12.75 16.12 -13.63
CA TRP A 118 -11.50 15.68 -13.01
C TRP A 118 -11.16 16.42 -11.71
N LEU A 119 -11.81 17.56 -11.47
CA LEU A 119 -11.53 18.43 -10.32
C LEU A 119 -12.52 18.19 -9.17
N CYS A 120 -13.79 18.00 -9.51
CA CYS A 120 -14.86 17.85 -8.54
C CYS A 120 -16.04 17.12 -9.20
N GLU A 121 -16.27 15.89 -8.77
CA GLU A 121 -17.39 15.07 -9.22
C GLU A 121 -18.22 14.62 -7.99
N PRO A 122 -19.52 14.95 -7.93
CA PRO A 122 -20.40 14.42 -6.89
C PRO A 122 -20.57 12.90 -7.03
N VAL A 123 -20.98 12.24 -5.95
CA VAL A 123 -21.34 10.83 -6.04
C VAL A 123 -22.73 10.71 -6.64
N ASP A 124 -22.83 10.10 -7.81
CA ASP A 124 -24.11 9.60 -8.31
C ASP A 124 -24.47 8.33 -7.54
N TYR A 125 -25.52 8.37 -6.72
CA TYR A 125 -26.06 7.23 -5.96
C TYR A 125 -27.17 6.47 -6.71
N SER A 126 -27.40 6.78 -7.98
CA SER A 126 -28.35 6.04 -8.81
C SER A 126 -27.84 4.63 -9.14
N THR A 127 -28.77 3.76 -9.53
CA THR A 127 -28.50 2.42 -10.06
C THR A 127 -28.38 2.42 -11.58
N SER A 128 -28.05 3.57 -12.19
CA SER A 128 -27.82 3.65 -13.63
C SER A 128 -26.66 2.71 -14.03
N PRO A 129 -26.68 2.15 -15.26
CA PRO A 129 -25.60 1.25 -15.70
C PRO A 129 -24.22 1.88 -15.54
N GLU A 130 -24.07 3.17 -15.84
CA GLU A 130 -22.80 3.87 -15.72
C GLU A 130 -22.37 4.13 -14.28
N ALA A 131 -23.30 4.53 -13.40
CA ALA A 131 -22.98 4.67 -11.98
C ALA A 131 -22.55 3.33 -11.37
N MET A 132 -23.27 2.24 -11.68
CA MET A 132 -22.92 0.89 -11.22
C MET A 132 -21.58 0.40 -11.78
N ARG A 133 -21.18 0.81 -13.00
CA ARG A 133 -19.85 0.50 -13.53
C ARG A 133 -18.73 1.19 -12.76
N ILE A 134 -18.89 2.46 -12.41
CA ILE A 134 -17.93 3.17 -11.52
C ILE A 134 -17.86 2.46 -10.17
N THR A 135 -19.01 2.20 -9.53
CA THR A 135 -19.08 1.51 -8.24
C THR A 135 -18.43 0.13 -8.30
N SER A 136 -18.67 -0.64 -9.37
CA SER A 136 -18.05 -1.95 -9.61
C SER A 136 -16.52 -1.85 -9.78
N ALA A 137 -16.03 -0.90 -10.58
CA ALA A 137 -14.60 -0.68 -10.76
C ALA A 137 -13.91 -0.27 -9.44
N LEU A 138 -14.56 0.56 -8.61
CA LEU A 138 -14.07 0.92 -7.28
C LEU A 138 -14.09 -0.28 -6.31
N TRP A 139 -15.06 -1.19 -6.44
CA TRP A 139 -15.03 -2.44 -5.68
C TRP A 139 -13.87 -3.35 -6.10
N PHE A 140 -13.62 -3.51 -7.39
CA PHE A 140 -12.42 -4.24 -7.86
C PHE A 140 -11.13 -3.59 -7.35
N TYR A 141 -11.08 -2.25 -7.27
CA TYR A 141 -9.98 -1.52 -6.65
C TYR A 141 -9.82 -1.84 -5.16
N TYR A 142 -10.93 -1.87 -4.41
CA TYR A 142 -10.92 -2.29 -3.00
C TYR A 142 -10.42 -3.74 -2.83
N ILE A 143 -10.91 -4.68 -3.65
CA ILE A 143 -10.44 -6.07 -3.66
C ILE A 143 -8.96 -6.16 -4.04
N SER A 144 -8.48 -5.29 -4.94
CA SER A 144 -7.06 -5.23 -5.28
C SER A 144 -6.21 -5.00 -4.03
N LYS A 145 -6.62 -4.11 -3.10
CA LYS A 145 -5.88 -3.85 -1.86
C LYS A 145 -5.77 -5.08 -0.95
N LEU A 146 -6.79 -5.95 -0.94
CA LEU A 146 -6.72 -7.23 -0.26
C LEU A 146 -5.70 -8.17 -0.92
N LEU A 147 -5.72 -8.27 -2.25
CA LEU A 147 -4.77 -9.11 -2.99
C LEU A 147 -3.33 -8.66 -2.77
N GLU A 148 -3.10 -7.36 -2.63
CA GLU A 148 -1.79 -6.76 -2.35
C GLU A 148 -1.21 -7.17 -0.99
N PHE A 149 -2.01 -7.72 -0.05
CA PHE A 149 -1.45 -8.35 1.17
C PHE A 149 -0.52 -9.53 0.87
N ALA A 150 -0.70 -10.17 -0.29
CA ALA A 150 0.20 -11.23 -0.74
C ALA A 150 1.63 -10.73 -0.99
N ASP A 151 1.85 -9.43 -1.25
CA ASP A 151 3.21 -8.85 -1.37
C ASP A 151 4.03 -9.15 -0.12
N THR A 152 3.43 -8.88 1.04
CA THR A 152 4.06 -9.13 2.34
C THR A 152 4.25 -10.62 2.59
N ALA A 153 3.30 -11.46 2.18
CA ALA A 153 3.46 -12.91 2.25
C ALA A 153 4.69 -13.36 1.44
N PHE A 154 4.85 -12.89 0.20
CA PHE A 154 6.03 -13.20 -0.61
C PHE A 154 7.32 -12.69 0.04
N PHE A 155 7.33 -11.51 0.66
CA PHE A 155 8.51 -11.01 1.39
C PHE A 155 8.88 -11.91 2.56
N VAL A 156 7.91 -12.33 3.37
CA VAL A 156 8.12 -13.26 4.50
C VAL A 156 8.67 -14.60 4.02
N LEU A 157 8.02 -15.24 3.05
CA LEU A 157 8.39 -16.59 2.58
C LEU A 157 9.77 -16.60 1.89
N ARG A 158 10.18 -15.48 1.29
CA ARG A 158 11.50 -15.30 0.67
C ARG A 158 12.56 -14.75 1.63
N LYS A 159 12.22 -14.54 2.90
CA LYS A 159 13.07 -13.93 3.95
C LYS A 159 13.63 -12.56 3.53
N LYS A 160 12.83 -11.76 2.82
CA LYS A 160 13.14 -10.39 2.41
C LYS A 160 12.59 -9.37 3.42
N ASN A 161 12.88 -9.58 4.69
CA ASN A 161 12.36 -8.76 5.80
C ASN A 161 12.71 -7.27 5.67
N GLY A 162 13.82 -6.92 5.00
CA GLY A 162 14.17 -5.53 4.72
C GLY A 162 13.20 -4.79 3.79
N GLN A 163 12.31 -5.52 3.09
CA GLN A 163 11.23 -4.92 2.29
C GLN A 163 9.97 -4.63 3.13
N ILE A 164 9.81 -5.28 4.29
CA ILE A 164 8.69 -5.09 5.21
C ILE A 164 9.00 -3.87 6.09
N THR A 165 8.92 -2.69 5.49
CA THR A 165 9.17 -1.41 6.16
C THR A 165 7.92 -0.90 6.88
N PHE A 166 8.08 0.07 7.78
CA PHE A 166 6.94 0.76 8.40
C PHE A 166 6.00 1.34 7.34
N LEU A 167 6.55 2.02 6.31
CA LEU A 167 5.78 2.60 5.22
C LEU A 167 4.94 1.55 4.49
N HIS A 168 5.54 0.38 4.21
CA HIS A 168 4.85 -0.75 3.57
C HIS A 168 3.67 -1.23 4.42
N VAL A 169 3.91 -1.52 5.69
CA VAL A 169 2.87 -2.05 6.60
C VAL A 169 1.78 -1.02 6.85
N TYR A 170 2.14 0.24 7.06
CA TYR A 170 1.22 1.36 7.21
C TYR A 170 0.31 1.49 5.98
N HIS A 171 0.89 1.54 4.78
CA HIS A 171 0.12 1.66 3.53
C HIS A 171 -0.87 0.51 3.34
N HIS A 172 -0.40 -0.75 3.33
CA HIS A 172 -1.28 -1.87 3.01
C HIS A 172 -2.39 -2.02 4.05
N SER A 173 -2.08 -1.91 5.34
CA SER A 173 -3.11 -2.04 6.40
C SER A 173 -4.15 -0.92 6.35
N THR A 174 -3.73 0.33 6.19
CA THR A 174 -4.66 1.47 6.21
C THR A 174 -5.44 1.63 4.91
N MET A 175 -4.85 1.39 3.74
CA MET A 175 -5.56 1.47 2.45
C MET A 175 -6.75 0.53 2.40
N PHE A 176 -6.60 -0.73 2.83
CA PHE A 176 -7.69 -1.69 2.78
C PHE A 176 -8.87 -1.28 3.69
N LEU A 177 -8.57 -0.76 4.88
CA LEU A 177 -9.58 -0.25 5.81
C LEU A 177 -10.27 1.01 5.29
N LEU A 178 -9.50 1.99 4.80
CA LEU A 178 -10.03 3.25 4.29
C LEU A 178 -10.91 3.04 3.05
N TRP A 179 -10.53 2.12 2.16
CA TRP A 179 -11.34 1.82 0.98
C TRP A 179 -12.60 1.03 1.29
N TRP A 180 -12.64 0.24 2.38
CA TRP A 180 -13.90 -0.32 2.86
C TRP A 180 -14.88 0.80 3.27
N ILE A 181 -14.39 1.80 4.01
CA ILE A 181 -15.19 2.99 4.38
C ILE A 181 -15.62 3.74 3.11
N GLY A 182 -14.69 3.99 2.18
CA GLY A 182 -15.00 4.64 0.90
C GLY A 182 -16.10 3.92 0.13
N MET A 183 -16.01 2.59 -0.01
CA MET A 183 -17.03 1.79 -0.67
C MET A 183 -18.36 1.76 0.07
N ARG A 184 -18.36 1.82 1.40
CA ARG A 184 -19.60 1.71 2.19
C ARG A 184 -20.44 2.99 2.17
N TRP A 185 -19.83 4.16 1.98
CA TRP A 185 -20.52 5.45 2.04
C TRP A 185 -20.37 6.31 0.78
N VAL A 186 -19.32 6.13 -0.02
CA VAL A 186 -18.90 7.09 -1.06
C VAL A 186 -18.38 6.34 -2.31
N ALA A 187 -19.12 5.34 -2.79
CA ALA A 187 -18.69 4.47 -3.88
C ALA A 187 -18.85 5.11 -5.28
N GLY A 188 -18.24 6.28 -5.48
CA GLY A 188 -18.28 7.03 -6.74
C GLY A 188 -17.72 8.44 -6.60
N GLY A 189 -18.10 9.33 -7.52
CA GLY A 189 -17.67 10.73 -7.55
C GLY A 189 -16.15 10.88 -7.59
N SER A 190 -15.62 11.96 -7.00
CA SER A 190 -14.19 12.32 -7.00
C SER A 190 -13.22 11.21 -6.54
N ALA A 191 -13.71 10.15 -5.88
CA ALA A 191 -12.90 8.97 -5.55
C ALA A 191 -12.33 8.26 -6.79
N PHE A 192 -12.99 8.37 -7.96
CA PHE A 192 -12.56 7.74 -9.21
C PHE A 192 -11.17 8.20 -9.64
N VAL A 193 -10.85 9.50 -9.51
CA VAL A 193 -9.56 10.06 -9.94
C VAL A 193 -8.42 9.45 -9.14
N GLY A 194 -8.59 9.35 -7.82
CA GLY A 194 -7.60 8.75 -6.93
C GLY A 194 -7.36 7.27 -7.23
N ALA A 195 -8.45 6.49 -7.38
CA ALA A 195 -8.36 5.08 -7.74
C ALA A 195 -7.73 4.86 -9.13
N MET A 196 -8.11 5.65 -10.12
CA MET A 196 -7.60 5.57 -11.49
C MET A 196 -6.10 5.89 -11.55
N LEU A 197 -5.66 7.00 -10.94
CA LEU A 197 -4.24 7.37 -10.90
C LEU A 197 -3.41 6.34 -10.15
N ASN A 198 -3.91 5.84 -9.01
CA ASN A 198 -3.20 4.78 -8.28
C ASN A 198 -3.12 3.49 -9.09
N SER A 199 -4.20 3.09 -9.76
CA SER A 199 -4.22 1.90 -10.62
C SER A 199 -3.21 2.02 -11.75
N PHE A 200 -3.14 3.17 -12.42
CA PHE A 200 -2.13 3.43 -13.45
C PHE A 200 -0.69 3.26 -12.93
N VAL A 201 -0.37 3.84 -11.77
CA VAL A 201 0.96 3.68 -11.17
C VAL A 201 1.21 2.23 -10.73
N HIS A 202 0.18 1.53 -10.23
CA HIS A 202 0.27 0.12 -9.84
C HIS A 202 0.51 -0.78 -11.06
N VAL A 203 -0.05 -0.51 -12.24
CA VAL A 203 0.28 -1.23 -13.49
C VAL A 203 1.79 -1.23 -13.71
N LEU A 204 2.42 -0.05 -13.66
CA LEU A 204 3.86 0.13 -13.89
C LEU A 204 4.71 -0.49 -12.77
N MET A 205 4.28 -0.32 -11.52
CA MET A 205 4.98 -0.86 -10.35
C MET A 205 4.98 -2.39 -10.35
N TYR A 206 3.83 -3.04 -10.54
CA TYR A 206 3.74 -4.49 -10.58
C TYR A 206 4.41 -5.08 -11.82
N LEU A 207 4.36 -4.38 -12.96
CA LEU A 207 5.14 -4.77 -14.14
C LEU A 207 6.65 -4.77 -13.83
N TYR A 208 7.15 -3.72 -13.17
CA TYR A 208 8.54 -3.66 -12.72
C TYR A 208 8.89 -4.83 -11.77
N TYR A 209 8.04 -5.12 -10.80
CA TYR A 209 8.27 -6.23 -9.87
C TYR A 209 8.25 -7.59 -10.56
N GLY A 210 7.31 -7.81 -11.48
CA GLY A 210 7.26 -9.00 -12.32
C GLY A 210 8.55 -9.18 -13.13
N LEU A 211 8.99 -8.14 -13.85
CA LEU A 211 10.24 -8.17 -14.62
C LEU A 211 11.46 -8.41 -13.73
N SER A 212 11.50 -7.82 -12.54
CA SER A 212 12.60 -8.01 -11.57
C SER A 212 12.67 -9.44 -11.00
N ALA A 213 11.54 -10.16 -11.02
CA ALA A 213 11.42 -11.52 -10.50
C ALA A 213 11.86 -12.60 -11.51
N ILE A 214 11.88 -12.29 -12.82
CA ILE A 214 12.33 -13.21 -13.90
C ILE A 214 13.80 -13.60 -13.70
N GLY A 215 14.65 -12.68 -13.23
CA GLY A 215 15.97 -13.01 -12.73
C GLY A 215 17.04 -11.94 -12.95
N PRO A 216 18.29 -12.24 -12.56
CA PRO A 216 19.41 -11.28 -12.61
C PRO A 216 19.74 -10.77 -14.01
N ARG A 217 19.37 -11.52 -15.07
CA ARG A 217 19.60 -11.12 -16.47
C ARG A 217 18.78 -9.89 -16.87
N LEU A 218 17.59 -9.69 -16.30
CA LEU A 218 16.75 -8.53 -16.62
C LEU A 218 17.04 -7.32 -15.74
N GLN A 219 17.61 -7.52 -14.55
CA GLN A 219 17.86 -6.43 -13.58
C GLN A 219 18.70 -5.27 -14.13
N PRO A 220 19.72 -5.47 -14.98
CA PRO A 220 20.47 -4.37 -15.60
C PRO A 220 19.61 -3.43 -16.46
N TYR A 221 18.55 -3.95 -17.09
CA TYR A 221 17.64 -3.18 -17.93
C TYR A 221 16.59 -2.40 -17.13
N LEU A 222 16.48 -2.65 -15.82
CA LEU A 222 15.52 -2.01 -14.91
C LEU A 222 16.07 -0.72 -14.27
N TRP A 223 16.82 0.07 -15.06
CA TRP A 223 17.44 1.34 -14.65
C TRP A 223 16.42 2.42 -14.24
N TRP A 224 15.17 2.26 -14.68
CA TRP A 224 14.11 3.24 -14.48
C TRP A 224 13.39 3.14 -13.11
N LYS A 225 13.89 2.31 -12.19
CA LYS A 225 13.37 2.19 -10.81
C LYS A 225 13.18 3.54 -10.11
N LYS A 226 14.11 4.47 -10.30
CA LYS A 226 14.04 5.80 -9.68
C LYS A 226 12.84 6.60 -10.20
N TYR A 227 12.55 6.53 -11.49
CA TYR A 227 11.43 7.24 -12.10
C TYR A 227 10.08 6.71 -11.63
N LEU A 228 9.98 5.41 -11.32
CA LEU A 228 8.79 4.87 -10.63
C LEU A 228 8.56 5.53 -9.28
N THR A 229 9.60 5.66 -8.45
CA THR A 229 9.45 6.31 -7.14
C THR A 229 9.09 7.79 -7.29
N MET A 230 9.63 8.48 -8.30
CA MET A 230 9.25 9.86 -8.62
C MET A 230 7.80 9.96 -9.08
N LEU A 231 7.31 9.01 -9.89
CA LEU A 231 5.93 8.94 -10.33
C LEU A 231 4.96 8.71 -9.15
N GLN A 232 5.31 7.83 -8.21
CA GLN A 232 4.54 7.62 -6.98
C GLN A 232 4.45 8.89 -6.13
N LEU A 233 5.56 9.62 -5.95
CA LEU A 233 5.56 10.90 -5.26
C LEU A 233 4.69 11.94 -5.97
N LEU A 234 4.78 12.03 -7.30
CA LEU A 234 3.94 12.90 -8.11
C LEU A 234 2.45 12.56 -7.95
N GLN A 235 2.10 11.27 -7.94
CA GLN A 235 0.72 10.82 -7.72
C GLN A 235 0.17 11.35 -6.39
N PHE A 236 0.91 11.21 -5.28
CA PHE A 236 0.46 11.71 -3.97
C PHE A 236 0.35 13.23 -3.93
N PHE A 237 1.27 13.94 -4.59
CA PHE A 237 1.21 15.40 -4.70
C PHE A 237 -0.02 15.86 -5.49
N VAL A 238 -0.30 15.24 -6.64
CA VAL A 238 -1.50 15.54 -7.45
C VAL A 238 -2.77 15.25 -6.64
N ALA A 239 -2.84 14.10 -5.96
CA ALA A 239 -3.98 13.76 -5.11
C ALA A 239 -4.20 14.77 -3.97
N LEU A 240 -3.12 15.28 -3.35
CA LEU A 240 -3.20 16.34 -2.35
C LEU A 240 -3.75 17.64 -2.94
N VAL A 241 -3.24 18.08 -4.09
CA VAL A 241 -3.71 19.31 -4.76
C VAL A 241 -5.18 19.19 -5.13
N LEU A 242 -5.61 18.05 -5.66
CA LEU A 242 -7.02 17.80 -5.98
C LEU A 242 -7.90 17.81 -4.72
N GLY A 243 -7.46 17.16 -3.63
CA GLY A 243 -8.17 17.18 -2.35
C GLY A 243 -8.32 18.59 -1.76
N VAL A 244 -7.26 19.41 -1.81
CA VAL A 244 -7.31 20.81 -1.35
C VAL A 244 -8.19 21.67 -2.26
N ASN A 245 -8.15 21.46 -3.58
CA ASN A 245 -9.01 22.20 -4.50
C ASN A 245 -10.49 21.83 -4.33
N ALA A 246 -10.81 20.55 -4.08
CA ALA A 246 -12.17 20.13 -3.79
C ALA A 246 -12.76 20.85 -2.55
N LEU A 247 -11.93 21.05 -1.52
CA LEU A 247 -12.31 21.80 -0.31
C LEU A 247 -12.50 23.30 -0.59
N ARG A 248 -11.73 23.88 -1.52
CA ARG A 248 -11.85 25.31 -1.88
C ARG A 248 -13.03 25.62 -2.79
N LEU A 249 -13.44 24.66 -3.61
CA LEU A 249 -14.52 24.80 -4.58
C LEU A 249 -15.89 24.42 -3.98
N ASP A 250 -15.96 24.15 -2.67
CA ASP A 250 -17.17 23.65 -1.99
C ASP A 250 -17.80 22.49 -2.75
N CYS A 251 -16.96 21.55 -3.20
CA CYS A 251 -17.37 20.44 -4.03
C CYS A 251 -18.48 19.62 -3.33
N PRO A 252 -19.59 19.28 -4.00
CA PRO A 252 -20.69 18.45 -3.46
C PRO A 252 -20.30 16.96 -3.31
N PHE A 253 -19.14 16.72 -2.72
CA PHE A 253 -18.58 15.43 -2.34
C PHE A 253 -18.40 15.42 -0.82
N PRO A 254 -18.64 14.30 -0.10
CA PRO A 254 -18.69 14.30 1.36
C PRO A 254 -17.46 14.93 2.02
N LEU A 255 -17.69 16.00 2.79
CA LEU A 255 -16.63 16.85 3.34
C LEU A 255 -15.64 16.07 4.22
N TRP A 256 -16.14 15.15 5.05
CA TRP A 256 -15.30 14.28 5.89
C TRP A 256 -14.34 13.42 5.08
N MET A 257 -14.75 12.97 3.89
CA MET A 257 -13.91 12.16 2.99
C MET A 257 -12.80 13.01 2.38
N GLN A 258 -13.09 14.27 2.04
CA GLN A 258 -12.10 15.23 1.54
C GLN A 258 -11.02 15.53 2.59
N TYR A 259 -11.42 15.83 3.83
CA TYR A 259 -10.47 16.02 4.93
C TYR A 259 -9.63 14.78 5.20
N THR A 260 -10.26 13.60 5.20
CA THR A 260 -9.56 12.32 5.38
C THR A 260 -8.51 12.12 4.28
N LEU A 261 -8.87 12.38 3.02
CA LEU A 261 -7.95 12.31 1.88
C LEU A 261 -6.75 13.25 2.07
N VAL A 262 -6.98 14.52 2.41
CA VAL A 262 -5.91 15.52 2.58
C VAL A 262 -4.95 15.12 3.70
N ILE A 263 -5.48 14.76 4.88
CA ILE A 263 -4.67 14.32 6.02
C ILE A 263 -3.85 13.08 5.65
N TYR A 264 -4.47 12.12 4.97
CA TYR A 264 -3.81 10.91 4.55
C TYR A 264 -2.71 11.16 3.51
N MET A 265 -2.94 12.02 2.51
CA MET A 265 -1.93 12.39 1.51
C MET A 265 -0.73 13.10 2.14
N ILE A 266 -0.94 13.99 3.11
CA ILE A 266 0.16 14.63 3.86
C ILE A 266 1.02 13.58 4.56
N SER A 267 0.40 12.63 5.27
CA SER A 267 1.13 11.55 5.93
C SER A 267 1.96 10.72 4.94
N PHE A 268 1.40 10.41 3.76
CA PHE A 268 2.05 9.65 2.70
C PHE A 268 3.25 10.38 2.11
N ILE A 269 3.10 11.67 1.81
CA ILE A 269 4.19 12.48 1.26
C ILE A 269 5.36 12.51 2.25
N LEU A 270 5.10 12.71 3.55
CA LEU A 270 6.16 12.72 4.57
C LEU A 270 6.89 11.36 4.65
N LEU A 271 6.15 10.25 4.65
CA LEU A 271 6.71 8.90 4.71
C LEU A 271 7.51 8.53 3.46
N PHE A 272 6.99 8.84 2.26
CA PHE A 272 7.67 8.56 1.00
C PHE A 272 8.86 9.49 0.77
N LEU A 273 8.79 10.75 1.18
CA LEU A 273 9.93 11.67 1.10
C LEU A 273 11.06 11.19 2.02
N ASN A 274 10.74 10.76 3.24
CA ASN A 274 11.70 10.15 4.15
C ASN A 274 12.36 8.90 3.51
N PHE A 275 11.57 8.00 2.93
CA PHE A 275 12.09 6.85 2.19
C PHE A 275 13.00 7.27 1.03
N TYR A 276 12.59 8.25 0.21
CA TYR A 276 13.34 8.70 -0.96
C TYR A 276 14.71 9.30 -0.57
N ILE A 277 14.74 10.13 0.48
CA ILE A 277 15.97 10.73 1.00
C ILE A 277 16.94 9.64 1.47
N HIS A 278 16.45 8.66 2.24
CA HIS A 278 17.29 7.56 2.74
C HIS A 278 17.73 6.58 1.64
N ALA A 279 16.90 6.33 0.64
CA ALA A 279 17.21 5.39 -0.43
C ALA A 279 18.18 5.99 -1.48
N TYR A 280 18.06 7.28 -1.78
CA TYR A 280 18.75 7.88 -2.94
C TYR A 280 19.66 9.07 -2.61
N SER A 281 19.41 9.81 -1.53
CA SER A 281 20.21 11.00 -1.18
C SER A 281 21.38 10.66 -0.26
N THR A 282 21.16 9.87 0.79
CA THR A 282 22.23 9.44 1.69
C THR A 282 23.21 8.47 1.04
N GLY A 283 22.76 7.68 0.04
CA GLY A 283 23.64 6.83 -0.77
C GLY A 283 24.63 7.65 -1.62
N LYS A 284 24.19 8.77 -2.20
CA LYS A 284 25.07 9.70 -2.93
C LYS A 284 26.07 10.39 -2.00
N ALA A 285 25.63 10.84 -0.82
CA ALA A 285 26.53 11.45 0.17
C ALA A 285 27.60 10.46 0.65
N ARG A 286 27.25 9.18 0.83
CA ARG A 286 28.18 8.13 1.26
C ARG A 286 29.14 7.70 0.15
N SER A 287 28.69 7.63 -1.11
CA SER A 287 29.55 7.40 -2.27
C SER A 287 30.47 8.57 -2.58
N ALA A 288 30.01 9.82 -2.43
CA ALA A 288 30.84 11.01 -2.57
C ALA A 288 31.89 11.13 -1.45
N ARG A 289 31.53 10.76 -0.21
CA ARG A 289 32.46 10.80 0.94
C ARG A 289 33.50 9.67 0.89
N ALA A 290 33.14 8.51 0.33
CA ALA A 290 34.09 7.42 0.05
C ALA A 290 35.04 7.73 -1.12
N GLN A 291 34.60 8.53 -2.10
CA GLN A 291 35.48 9.06 -3.16
C GLN A 291 36.42 10.16 -2.64
N ASN A 292 36.02 10.91 -1.60
CA ASN A 292 36.81 11.98 -1.00
C ASN A 292 37.72 11.53 0.16
N GLY A 293 37.88 10.23 0.40
CA GLY A 293 38.87 9.69 1.34
C GLY A 293 38.69 10.07 2.82
N VAL A 294 37.49 10.52 3.24
CA VAL A 294 37.23 10.87 4.64
C VAL A 294 36.68 9.65 5.37
N ASP A 295 37.53 8.97 6.13
CA ASP A 295 37.11 7.86 6.98
C ASP A 295 36.07 8.33 8.03
N PRO A 296 34.98 7.57 8.24
CA PRO A 296 33.99 7.94 9.25
C PRO A 296 34.55 7.67 10.66
N PRO A 297 34.22 8.52 11.66
CA PRO A 297 34.55 8.22 13.05
C PRO A 297 33.79 6.96 13.48
N SER A 298 34.46 6.13 14.29
CA SER A 298 33.94 4.85 14.79
C SER A 298 32.77 5.06 15.76
N GLU A 299 31.56 5.29 15.24
CA GLU A 299 30.34 5.21 16.04
C GLU A 299 29.88 3.75 16.14
N ARG A 300 29.99 3.17 17.34
CA ARG A 300 29.20 1.99 17.73
C ARG A 300 27.72 2.36 17.63
N LYS A 301 27.00 1.82 16.65
CA LYS A 301 25.53 1.81 16.62
C LYS A 301 24.99 0.40 16.45
N ASN A 302 24.50 -0.15 17.55
CA ASN A 302 23.51 -1.21 17.57
C ASN A 302 22.22 -0.69 16.92
N THR A 303 21.98 -1.03 15.65
CA THR A 303 20.63 -1.11 15.07
C THR A 303 20.67 -1.93 13.79
N THR A 304 19.91 -3.02 13.80
CA THR A 304 19.55 -3.88 12.67
C THR A 304 18.94 -3.08 11.52
N ASN A 305 19.69 -2.90 10.42
CA ASN A 305 19.15 -2.56 9.11
C ASN A 305 19.84 -3.46 8.07
N GLY A 306 19.24 -4.63 7.85
CA GLY A 306 19.68 -5.60 6.86
C GLY A 306 19.44 -5.09 5.45
N PHE A 307 20.45 -4.41 4.89
CA PHE A 307 20.59 -4.21 3.46
C PHE A 307 21.89 -4.87 3.03
N THR A 308 21.84 -6.17 2.73
CA THR A 308 22.94 -6.83 2.03
C THR A 308 22.94 -6.33 0.59
N ASP A 309 23.81 -5.36 0.32
CA ASP A 309 24.30 -5.01 -1.00
C ASP A 309 24.93 -6.27 -1.63
N LEU A 310 24.21 -6.92 -2.54
CA LEU A 310 24.79 -7.93 -3.43
C LEU A 310 25.61 -7.21 -4.50
N ARG A 311 26.72 -6.57 -4.09
CA ARG A 311 27.85 -6.34 -4.99
C ARG A 311 28.73 -7.57 -4.91
N HIS A 312 28.68 -8.36 -5.98
CA HIS A 312 29.73 -9.32 -6.33
C HIS A 312 31.10 -8.62 -6.17
N LYS A 313 31.85 -8.97 -5.12
CA LYS A 313 33.29 -8.69 -5.07
C LYS A 313 33.96 -9.72 -5.97
N ASN A 314 34.29 -9.32 -7.20
CA ASN A 314 35.34 -10.01 -7.96
C ASN A 314 36.66 -9.71 -7.25
N GLY A 315 37.11 -10.66 -6.44
CA GLY A 315 38.45 -10.65 -5.84
C GLY A 315 39.49 -10.94 -6.91
N TYR A 316 40.18 -9.91 -7.40
CA TYR A 316 41.55 -10.07 -7.87
C TYR A 316 42.47 -9.86 -6.67
N HIS A 317 42.99 -10.97 -6.13
CA HIS A 317 44.14 -10.94 -5.24
C HIS A 317 45.34 -10.38 -6.03
N ARG A 318 45.73 -9.13 -5.77
CA ARG A 318 47.10 -8.67 -6.02
C ARG A 318 47.92 -9.03 -4.78
N VAL A 319 48.70 -10.09 -4.89
CA VAL A 319 49.81 -10.37 -3.98
C VAL A 319 50.83 -9.25 -4.18
N ALA A 320 51.04 -8.44 -3.14
CA ALA A 320 52.15 -7.50 -3.08
C ALA A 320 53.36 -8.26 -2.51
N SER A 321 54.32 -8.58 -3.37
CA SER A 321 55.63 -9.09 -2.98
C SER A 321 56.55 -7.89 -2.74
N GLY A 322 57.05 -7.74 -1.51
CA GLY A 322 58.16 -6.85 -1.19
C GLY A 322 59.43 -7.27 -1.96
N GLY A 323 60.23 -6.28 -2.34
CA GLY A 323 61.46 -6.50 -3.10
C GLY A 323 62.64 -6.94 -2.24
N ASP A 324 63.64 -7.54 -2.89
CA ASP A 324 65.05 -7.17 -2.78
C ASP A 324 65.84 -7.80 -3.93
N GLY A 325 66.97 -7.20 -4.30
CA GLY A 325 67.69 -7.37 -5.56
C GLY A 325 68.49 -8.67 -5.74
N GLY A 326 68.97 -8.86 -6.96
CA GLY A 326 69.89 -9.95 -7.31
C GLY A 326 70.01 -10.14 -8.82
N ARG A 327 71.21 -9.85 -9.34
CA ARG A 327 71.62 -9.88 -10.76
C ARG A 327 71.61 -11.28 -11.43
N PRO A 328 71.78 -11.35 -12.78
CA PRO A 328 71.38 -12.47 -13.63
C PRO A 328 72.51 -13.49 -13.90
N LYS A 329 72.15 -14.68 -14.39
CA LYS A 329 72.91 -15.53 -15.36
C LYS A 329 72.08 -16.80 -15.72
N GLN A 330 71.92 -17.07 -17.02
CA GLN A 330 72.43 -18.24 -17.77
C GLN A 330 71.90 -19.60 -17.22
N LEU A 331 71.21 -20.45 -17.98
CA LEU A 331 71.43 -20.97 -19.34
C LEU A 331 70.09 -21.44 -19.92
#